data_AF-A0AA39SEZ2-F1
#
_entry.id   AF-A0AA39SEZ2-F1
#
_cell.length_a   1.000
_cell.length_b   1.000
_cell.length_c   1.000
_cell.angle_alpha   90.00
_cell.angle_beta   90.00
_cell.angle_gamma   90.00
#
_symmetry.space_group_name_H-M   'P 1'
#
loop_
_entity.id
_entity.type
_entity.pdbx_description
1 polymer ?
#
loop_
_entity_poly.entity_id
_entity_poly.type
_entity_poly.pdbx_seq_one_letter_code
_entity_poly.pdbx_strand_id
1 'polypeptide(L)'
;MNGTQINCKDELVKEFGGSKEFINSVSQALQGETDCPTNLSNSLEAAYQVAECDYESNTNRGEKVGWLYGSKSKDVLIGLMIHKRVLLSLIEPTGLSRLLLIRRWAGINDPTKKMGHRPT
;
A
#
# COMPACT_ATOMS: atom_id res chain seq x y z
N MET A 1 29.50 -31.35 -8.03
CA MET A 1 28.81 -30.35 -7.19
C MET A 1 28.99 -29.01 -7.87
N ASN A 2 28.06 -28.62 -8.75
CA ASN A 2 28.17 -27.39 -9.54
C ASN A 2 26.72 -26.93 -9.80
N GLY A 3 26.10 -26.37 -8.76
CA GLY A 3 24.69 -25.98 -8.73
C GLY A 3 24.40 -24.78 -9.62
N THR A 4 23.34 -24.89 -10.40
CA THR A 4 22.16 -24.01 -10.47
C THR A 4 22.27 -22.52 -10.09
N GLN A 5 23.38 -21.83 -10.37
CA GLN A 5 23.48 -20.36 -10.18
C GLN A 5 23.11 -19.54 -11.43
N ILE A 6 22.94 -20.18 -12.58
CA ILE A 6 22.85 -19.49 -13.88
C ILE A 6 21.44 -18.93 -14.16
N ASN A 7 20.41 -19.23 -13.35
CA ASN A 7 19.04 -18.78 -13.68
C ASN A 7 18.67 -17.40 -13.09
N CYS A 8 19.13 -17.06 -11.88
CA CYS A 8 18.59 -15.88 -11.17
C CYS A 8 19.05 -14.54 -11.75
N LYS A 9 20.28 -14.46 -12.28
CA LYS A 9 20.83 -13.20 -12.78
C LYS A 9 20.26 -12.81 -14.13
N ASP A 10 20.10 -13.78 -15.02
CA ASP A 10 19.54 -13.57 -16.36
C ASP A 10 18.04 -13.22 -16.28
N GLU A 11 17.30 -13.81 -15.34
CA GLU A 11 15.92 -13.44 -15.05
C GLU A 11 15.80 -12.01 -14.53
N LEU A 12 16.68 -11.59 -13.61
CA LEU A 12 16.70 -10.22 -13.10
C LEU A 12 17.03 -9.20 -14.19
N VAL A 13 17.99 -9.50 -15.09
CA VAL A 13 18.33 -8.61 -16.21
C VAL A 13 17.15 -8.45 -17.17
N LYS A 14 16.38 -9.52 -17.39
CA LYS A 14 15.17 -9.46 -18.21
C LYS A 14 14.04 -8.65 -17.55
N GLU A 15 13.89 -8.76 -16.24
CA GLU A 15 12.83 -8.09 -15.48
C GLU A 15 13.16 -6.60 -15.21
N PHE A 16 14.40 -6.29 -14.82
CA PHE A 16 14.84 -5.00 -14.29
C PHE A 16 15.84 -4.25 -15.18
N GLY A 17 16.31 -4.85 -16.26
CA GLY A 17 17.19 -4.23 -17.26
C GLY A 17 18.69 -4.44 -17.04
N GLY A 18 19.49 -3.82 -17.91
CA GLY A 18 20.92 -4.07 -18.02
C GLY A 18 21.81 -3.31 -17.02
N SER A 19 21.25 -2.44 -16.16
CA SER A 19 22.06 -1.67 -15.20
C SER A 19 22.63 -2.58 -14.11
N LYS A 20 23.93 -2.84 -14.19
CA LYS A 20 24.65 -3.77 -13.30
C LYS A 20 24.51 -3.38 -11.82
N GLU A 21 24.70 -2.11 -11.49
CA GLU A 21 24.58 -1.62 -10.10
C GLU A 21 23.15 -1.78 -9.59
N PHE A 22 22.16 -1.47 -10.44
CA PHE A 22 20.75 -1.64 -10.09
C PHE A 22 20.38 -3.12 -9.86
N ILE A 23 20.83 -4.03 -10.72
CA ILE A 23 20.62 -5.47 -10.57
C ILE A 23 21.27 -6.02 -9.30
N ASN A 24 22.47 -5.53 -8.97
CA ASN A 24 23.13 -5.90 -7.71
C ASN A 24 22.32 -5.41 -6.51
N SER A 25 21.86 -4.16 -6.50
CA SER A 25 21.01 -3.63 -5.42
C SER A 25 19.69 -4.40 -5.27
N VAL A 26 19.04 -4.77 -6.39
CA VAL A 26 17.83 -5.60 -6.37
C VAL A 26 18.14 -6.99 -5.78
N SER A 27 19.24 -7.62 -6.20
CA SER A 27 19.68 -8.91 -5.68
C SER A 27 19.98 -8.86 -4.17
N GLN A 28 20.62 -7.81 -3.68
CA GLN A 28 20.90 -7.60 -2.25
C GLN A 28 19.61 -7.41 -1.46
N ALA A 29 18.69 -6.57 -1.96
CA ALA A 29 17.39 -6.35 -1.32
C ALA A 29 16.55 -7.65 -1.24
N LEU A 30 16.59 -8.50 -2.28
CA LEU A 30 15.95 -9.82 -2.28
C LEU A 30 16.54 -10.77 -1.23
N GLN A 31 17.83 -10.62 -0.93
CA GLN A 31 18.52 -11.39 0.12
C GLN A 31 18.32 -10.77 1.51
N GLY A 32 17.64 -9.63 1.62
CA GLY A 32 17.44 -8.89 2.87
C GLY A 32 18.66 -8.11 3.33
N GLU A 33 19.67 -7.95 2.47
CA GLU A 33 20.86 -7.15 2.74
C GLU A 33 20.53 -5.67 2.55
N THR A 34 20.97 -4.84 3.50
CA THR A 34 20.78 -3.38 3.47
C THR A 34 22.14 -2.70 3.48
N ASP A 35 22.99 -3.09 2.54
CA ASP A 35 24.31 -2.49 2.41
C ASP A 35 24.20 -1.08 1.82
N CYS A 36 24.92 -0.15 2.44
CA CYS A 36 25.06 1.21 1.93
C CYS A 36 25.80 1.17 0.58
N PRO A 37 25.42 1.99 -0.41
CA PRO A 37 26.09 2.01 -1.70
C PRO A 37 27.58 2.29 -1.51
N THR A 38 28.42 1.34 -1.91
CA THR A 38 29.88 1.41 -1.72
C THR A 38 30.50 2.55 -2.53
N ASN A 39 29.84 2.93 -3.63
CA ASN A 39 30.24 4.04 -4.51
C ASN A 39 29.02 4.87 -4.92
N LEU A 40 28.86 6.05 -4.30
CA LEU A 40 27.74 6.96 -4.56
C LEU A 40 27.66 7.40 -6.03
N SER A 41 28.81 7.63 -6.69
CA SER A 41 28.86 8.04 -8.10
C SER A 41 28.24 7.00 -9.04
N ASN A 42 28.57 5.72 -8.83
CA ASN A 42 28.06 4.63 -9.67
C ASN A 42 26.56 4.41 -9.42
N SER A 43 26.13 4.53 -8.16
CA SER A 43 24.71 4.45 -7.80
C SER A 43 23.91 5.60 -8.40
N LEU A 44 24.48 6.81 -8.44
CA LEU A 44 23.85 7.97 -9.06
C LEU A 44 23.71 7.80 -10.58
N GLU A 45 24.77 7.37 -11.26
CA GLU A 45 24.74 7.09 -12.71
C GLU A 45 23.72 5.99 -13.06
N ALA A 46 23.69 4.92 -12.28
CA ALA A 46 22.70 3.86 -12.44
C ALA A 46 21.27 4.35 -12.19
N ALA A 47 21.06 5.21 -11.19
CA ALA A 47 19.76 5.82 -10.92
C ALA A 47 19.31 6.74 -12.06
N TYR A 48 20.23 7.51 -12.66
CA TYR A 48 19.94 8.29 -13.86
C TYR A 48 19.54 7.40 -15.03
N GLN A 49 20.32 6.37 -15.34
CA GLN A 49 19.96 5.39 -16.39
C GLN A 49 18.59 4.75 -16.16
N VAL A 50 18.28 4.30 -14.94
CA VAL A 50 17.01 3.63 -14.63
C VAL A 50 15.82 4.59 -14.67
N ALA A 51 16.05 5.90 -14.51
CA ALA A 51 15.02 6.93 -14.60
C ALA A 51 14.68 7.35 -16.04
N GLU A 52 15.48 6.94 -17.03
CA GLU A 52 15.22 7.25 -18.43
C GLU A 52 14.04 6.45 -19.00
N CYS A 53 13.22 7.10 -19.83
CA CYS A 53 12.08 6.45 -20.49
C CYS A 53 12.52 5.29 -21.40
N ASP A 54 13.68 5.42 -22.03
CA ASP A 54 14.25 4.40 -22.90
C ASP A 54 14.62 3.14 -22.09
N TYR A 55 15.02 3.30 -20.83
CA TYR A 55 15.29 2.18 -19.93
C TYR A 55 14.01 1.42 -19.58
N GLU A 56 12.90 2.12 -19.35
CA GLU A 56 11.61 1.49 -19.07
C GLU A 56 11.09 0.69 -20.29
N SER A 57 11.22 1.25 -21.50
CA SER A 57 10.75 0.61 -22.74
C SER A 57 11.47 -0.68 -23.14
N ASN A 58 12.71 -0.87 -22.65
CA ASN A 58 13.54 -2.04 -22.96
C ASN A 58 13.50 -3.13 -21.87
N THR A 59 12.61 -3.03 -20.89
CA THR A 59 12.50 -3.98 -19.78
C THR A 59 11.07 -4.49 -19.61
N ASN A 60 10.91 -5.74 -19.14
CA ASN A 60 9.59 -6.29 -18.84
C ASN A 60 8.85 -5.48 -17.76
N ARG A 61 9.59 -4.72 -16.94
CA ARG A 61 9.02 -3.81 -15.97
C ARG A 61 8.18 -2.72 -16.65
N GLY A 62 8.63 -2.12 -17.75
CA GLY A 62 7.84 -1.13 -18.47
C GLY A 62 6.56 -1.69 -19.06
N GLU A 63 6.58 -2.92 -19.58
CA GLU A 63 5.38 -3.59 -20.10
C GLU A 63 4.38 -3.92 -18.98
N LYS A 64 4.84 -4.53 -17.87
CA LYS A 64 3.97 -4.95 -16.75
C LYS A 64 3.50 -3.76 -15.90
N VAL A 65 4.38 -2.80 -15.61
CA VAL A 65 4.07 -1.62 -14.78
C VAL A 65 3.34 -0.56 -15.61
N GLY A 66 3.70 -0.37 -16.87
CA GLY A 66 3.01 0.52 -17.81
C GLY A 66 1.56 0.09 -18.07
N TRP A 67 1.28 -1.22 -18.15
CA TRP A 67 -0.10 -1.73 -18.19
C TRP A 67 -0.91 -1.34 -16.94
N LEU A 68 -0.27 -1.32 -15.77
CA LEU A 68 -0.91 -0.94 -14.51
C LEU A 68 -1.27 0.56 -14.46
N TYR A 69 -0.51 1.41 -15.16
CA TYR A 69 -0.77 2.85 -15.29
C TYR A 69 -1.81 3.19 -16.37
N GLY A 70 -1.95 2.36 -17.41
CA GLY A 70 -2.90 2.59 -18.50
C GLY A 70 -4.35 2.16 -18.21
N SER A 71 -4.61 1.39 -17.15
CA SER A 71 -5.95 0.83 -16.91
C SER A 71 -6.85 1.75 -16.09
N LYS A 72 -7.87 2.33 -16.74
CA LYS A 72 -8.97 3.10 -16.09
C LYS A 72 -9.66 2.35 -14.94
N SER A 73 -9.50 1.03 -14.85
CA SER A 73 -10.07 0.22 -13.76
C SER A 73 -9.39 0.46 -12.41
N LYS A 74 -8.12 0.89 -12.36
CA LYS A 74 -7.42 1.18 -11.10
C LYS A 74 -7.99 2.42 -10.41
N ASP A 75 -8.26 3.48 -11.18
CA ASP A 75 -8.88 4.70 -10.67
C ASP A 75 -10.30 4.44 -10.17
N VAL A 76 -11.06 3.61 -10.89
CA VAL A 76 -12.40 3.20 -10.45
C VAL A 76 -12.34 2.38 -9.17
N LEU A 77 -11.43 1.40 -9.06
CA LEU A 77 -11.29 0.56 -7.87
C LEU A 77 -10.85 1.38 -6.64
N ILE A 78 -9.84 2.25 -6.81
CA ILE A 78 -9.36 3.13 -5.74
C ILE A 78 -10.44 4.14 -5.36
N GLY A 79 -11.13 4.75 -6.34
CA GLY A 79 -12.26 5.64 -6.12
C GLY A 79 -13.39 4.98 -5.34
N LEU A 80 -13.74 3.73 -5.69
CA LEU A 80 -14.77 2.95 -4.98
C LEU A 80 -14.37 2.63 -3.54
N MET A 81 -13.09 2.30 -3.32
CA MET A 81 -12.57 1.96 -2.01
C MET A 81 -12.51 3.18 -1.08
N ILE A 82 -12.13 4.34 -1.61
CA ILE A 82 -12.15 5.61 -0.89
C ILE A 82 -13.60 6.02 -0.59
N HIS A 83 -14.50 5.95 -1.57
CA HIS A 83 -15.92 6.27 -1.38
C HIS A 83 -16.55 5.39 -0.29
N LYS A 84 -16.23 4.09 -0.28
CA LYS A 84 -16.68 3.15 0.77
C LYS A 84 -16.15 3.54 2.15
N ARG A 85 -14.87 3.92 2.28
CA ARG A 85 -14.29 4.34 3.56
C ARG A 85 -14.89 5.66 4.07
N VAL A 86 -15.09 6.63 3.18
CA VAL A 86 -15.74 7.90 3.52
C VAL A 86 -17.19 7.66 3.95
N LEU A 87 -17.94 6.87 3.20
CA LEU A 87 -19.31 6.49 3.53
C LEU A 87 -19.40 5.73 4.86
N LEU A 88 -18.49 4.78 5.12
CA LEU A 88 -18.41 4.09 6.39
C LEU A 88 -18.09 5.04 7.55
N SER A 89 -17.17 6.00 7.36
CA SER A 89 -16.83 7.00 8.37
C SER A 89 -17.99 7.95 8.71
N LEU A 90 -18.85 8.28 7.74
CA LEU A 90 -20.06 9.07 7.95
C LEU A 90 -21.18 8.28 8.63
N ILE A 91 -21.21 6.95 8.44
CA ILE A 91 -22.22 6.04 9.00
C ILE A 91 -21.77 5.45 10.36
N GLU A 92 -20.57 5.78 10.81
CA GLU A 92 -20.01 5.36 12.10
C GLU A 92 -20.10 6.50 13.12
N PRO A 93 -21.28 6.79 13.69
CA PRO A 93 -21.32 7.52 14.93
C PRO A 93 -20.74 6.57 15.98
N THR A 94 -19.73 7.03 16.72
CA THR A 94 -19.09 6.30 17.82
C THR A 94 -20.13 5.49 18.60
N GLY A 95 -19.81 4.26 18.99
CA GLY A 95 -20.78 3.30 19.55
C GLY A 95 -21.68 3.84 20.68
N LEU A 96 -21.24 4.89 21.37
CA LEU A 96 -22.04 5.65 22.34
C LEU A 96 -23.29 6.30 21.72
N SER A 97 -23.18 6.89 20.53
CA SER A 97 -24.31 7.49 19.80
C SER A 97 -25.33 6.45 19.32
N ARG A 98 -24.88 5.26 18.89
CA ARG A 98 -25.81 4.15 18.58
C ARG A 98 -26.52 3.65 19.83
N LEU A 99 -25.80 3.46 20.95
CA LEU A 99 -26.43 3.06 22.22
C LEU A 99 -27.38 4.12 22.77
N LEU A 100 -27.03 5.41 22.64
CA LEU A 100 -27.87 6.54 23.05
C LEU A 100 -29.13 6.64 22.18
N LEU A 101 -29.02 6.47 20.87
CA LEU A 101 -30.18 6.43 19.96
C LEU A 101 -31.08 5.22 20.23
N ILE A 102 -30.50 4.04 20.49
CA ILE A 102 -31.25 2.83 20.86
C ILE A 102 -31.97 3.05 22.21
N ARG A 103 -31.30 3.63 23.22
CA ARG A 103 -31.91 3.95 24.52
C ARG A 103 -33.02 5.00 24.42
N ARG A 104 -32.83 6.01 23.56
CA ARG A 104 -33.81 7.05 23.24
C ARG A 104 -35.04 6.45 22.54
N TRP A 105 -34.83 5.54 21.59
CA TRP A 105 -35.92 4.84 20.88
C TRP A 105 -36.65 3.83 21.77
N ALA A 106 -35.92 3.12 22.62
CA ALA A 106 -36.47 2.17 23.58
C ALA A 106 -37.11 2.83 24.82
N GLY A 107 -37.12 4.16 24.91
CA GLY A 107 -37.81 4.90 25.99
C GLY A 107 -37.26 4.63 27.40
N ILE A 108 -36.03 4.14 27.53
CA ILE A 108 -35.43 3.79 28.82
C ILE A 108 -34.95 5.08 29.51
N ASN A 109 -35.82 5.71 30.29
CA ASN A 109 -35.49 6.84 31.16
C ASN A 109 -34.77 6.36 32.44
N ASP A 110 -33.76 7.13 32.85
CA ASP A 110 -32.88 6.89 34.00
C ASP A 110 -33.64 6.60 35.32
N PRO A 111 -33.37 5.47 36.02
CA PRO A 111 -34.08 5.07 37.23
C PRO A 111 -33.77 5.91 38.49
N THR A 112 -32.88 6.92 38.42
CA THR A 112 -32.50 7.70 39.60
C THR A 112 -33.44 8.86 39.95
N LYS A 113 -34.43 9.19 39.10
CA LYS A 113 -35.45 10.20 39.43
C LYS A 113 -36.78 9.56 39.85
N LYS A 114 -36.90 9.18 41.13
CA LYS A 114 -38.09 9.43 42.00
C LYS A 114 -37.74 9.16 43.47
N MET A 115 -36.84 9.98 44.03
CA MET A 115 -36.94 10.34 45.45
C MET A 115 -37.80 11.62 45.51
N GLY A 116 -38.94 11.56 46.20
CA GLY A 116 -39.78 12.74 46.39
C GLY A 116 -41.20 12.46 46.87
N HIS A 117 -41.35 12.53 48.20
CA HIS A 117 -42.55 12.82 48.99
C HIS A 117 -43.53 11.71 49.46
N ARG A 118 -43.65 11.69 50.79
CA ARG A 118 -44.55 10.99 51.74
C ARG A 118 -45.76 11.91 52.08
N PRO A 119 -46.65 11.57 53.04
CA PRO A 119 -47.84 10.68 53.07
C PRO A 119 -49.18 11.45 53.07
N THR A 120 -50.31 10.73 53.09
CA THR A 120 -51.41 10.93 54.06
C THR A 120 -52.01 9.59 54.42
#